data_AF-A0A0A1WET3-F1
#
_entry.id   AF-A0A0A1WET3-F1
#
_cell.length_a   1.000
_cell.length_b   1.000
_cell.length_c   1.000
_cell.angle_alpha   90.00
_cell.angle_beta   90.00
_cell.angle_gamma   90.00
#
_symmetry.space_group_name_H-M   'P 1'
#
loop_
_entity.id
_entity.type
_entity.pdbx_description
1 polymer ?
#
loop_
_entity_poly.entity_id
_entity_poly.type
_entity_poly.pdbx_seq_one_letter_code
_entity_poly.pdbx_strand_id
1 'polypeptide(L)'
;MMDNNELLTNNKMEIGGIQMPICIIGDSAFRFSTSLMKPYAFSLTLTETQKLYNYKLSKCRRVVENAFGHLKARFRRIGKGLDNKIGEAPVIIRAGCVLHNFLNETNDIINEMWLERLEVSSNCENATENVIIGDNEPLAERIRQGLCNHFRTEIFGDGDGDDDGSGDGVGSGDGDDSSIGASGIPT
;
A
#
# COMPACT_ATOMS: atom_id res chain seq x y z
N MET A 1 -9.00 7.54 -13.54
CA MET A 1 -10.12 8.23 -12.88
C MET A 1 -11.00 7.14 -12.27
N MET A 2 -10.66 6.70 -11.05
CA MET A 2 -11.40 5.62 -10.36
C MET A 2 -12.61 6.16 -9.59
N ASP A 3 -12.69 7.49 -9.46
CA ASP A 3 -13.65 8.22 -8.62
C ASP A 3 -15.09 8.20 -9.17
N ASN A 4 -15.27 7.77 -10.42
CA ASN A 4 -16.58 7.64 -11.07
C ASN A 4 -17.12 6.20 -11.04
N ASN A 5 -16.51 5.29 -10.27
CA ASN A 5 -16.98 3.91 -10.19
C ASN A 5 -18.05 3.76 -9.09
N GLU A 6 -19.29 3.51 -9.51
CA GLU A 6 -20.45 3.31 -8.63
C GLU A 6 -20.25 2.17 -7.62
N LEU A 7 -19.51 1.11 -7.99
CA LEU A 7 -19.24 0.00 -7.07
C LEU A 7 -18.40 0.44 -5.87
N LEU A 8 -17.44 1.35 -6.09
CA LEU A 8 -16.52 1.86 -5.06
C LEU A 8 -17.16 2.96 -4.22
N THR A 9 -18.09 3.72 -4.81
CA THR A 9 -18.65 4.93 -4.20
C THR A 9 -19.99 4.71 -3.49
N ASN A 10 -20.81 3.75 -3.93
CA ASN A 10 -22.15 3.53 -3.35
C ASN A 10 -22.14 2.66 -2.08
N ASN A 11 -21.17 1.77 -1.95
CA ASN A 11 -21.06 0.90 -0.79
C ASN A 11 -20.09 1.50 0.23
N LYS A 12 -20.59 1.77 1.43
CA LYS A 12 -19.80 2.34 2.53
C LYS A 12 -20.10 1.63 3.83
N MET A 13 -19.09 1.53 4.69
CA MET A 13 -19.17 1.00 6.05
C MET A 13 -18.75 2.10 7.02
N GLU A 14 -19.42 2.21 8.17
CA GLU A 14 -18.99 3.14 9.21
C GLU A 14 -18.01 2.46 10.17
N ILE A 15 -16.82 3.06 10.33
CA ILE A 15 -15.79 2.59 11.27
C ILE A 15 -15.34 3.78 12.10
N GLY A 16 -15.59 3.74 13.43
CA GLY A 16 -15.18 4.81 14.34
C GLY A 16 -15.74 6.19 13.98
N GLY A 17 -16.98 6.27 13.48
CA GLY A 17 -17.61 7.52 13.03
C GLY A 17 -17.12 8.03 11.67
N ILE A 18 -16.30 7.26 10.96
CA ILE A 18 -15.79 7.60 9.63
C ILE A 18 -16.46 6.70 8.59
N GLN A 19 -17.01 7.31 7.54
CA GLN A 19 -17.60 6.61 6.39
C GLN A 19 -16.48 6.06 5.49
N MET A 20 -16.30 4.75 5.51
CA MET A 20 -15.29 4.02 4.75
C MET A 20 -15.88 3.52 3.43
N PRO A 21 -15.48 4.07 2.26
CA PRO A 21 -15.87 3.51 0.97
C PRO A 21 -15.16 2.17 0.71
N ILE A 22 -15.64 1.43 -0.29
CA ILE A 22 -14.84 0.32 -0.82
C ILE A 22 -13.60 0.90 -1.49
N CYS A 23 -12.43 0.51 -1.00
CA CYS A 23 -11.15 0.93 -1.54
C CYS A 23 -10.38 -0.24 -2.17
N ILE A 24 -9.62 0.05 -3.22
CA ILE A 24 -8.62 -0.85 -3.80
C ILE A 24 -7.34 -0.74 -2.99
N ILE A 25 -6.66 -1.86 -2.76
CA ILE A 25 -5.34 -1.88 -2.13
C ILE A 25 -4.29 -1.80 -3.25
N GLY A 26 -3.50 -0.73 -3.24
CA GLY A 26 -2.39 -0.53 -4.17
C GLY A 26 -1.02 -0.69 -3.51
N ASP A 27 0.01 -0.81 -4.35
CA ASP A 27 1.39 -0.62 -3.95
C ASP A 27 1.76 0.88 -3.82
N SER A 28 2.99 1.16 -3.39
CA SER A 28 3.50 2.52 -3.19
C SER A 28 3.58 3.35 -4.48
N ALA A 29 3.65 2.71 -5.65
CA ALA A 29 3.80 3.34 -6.96
C ALA A 29 2.47 3.86 -7.53
N PHE A 30 1.33 3.51 -6.91
CA PHE A 30 0.04 4.11 -7.24
C PHE A 30 -0.18 5.44 -6.49
N ARG A 31 -0.98 6.30 -7.11
CA ARG A 31 -1.44 7.56 -6.51
C ARG A 31 -2.40 7.28 -5.36
N PHE A 32 -2.15 7.90 -4.21
CA PHE A 32 -3.01 7.77 -3.04
C PHE A 32 -4.33 8.54 -3.26
N SER A 33 -5.47 7.91 -2.93
CA SER A 33 -6.81 8.53 -3.06
C SER A 33 -7.86 7.84 -2.21
N THR A 34 -9.03 8.43 -2.02
CA THR A 34 -10.16 7.80 -1.30
C THR A 34 -10.57 6.42 -1.83
N SER A 35 -10.35 6.15 -3.12
CA SER A 35 -10.67 4.86 -3.75
C SER A 35 -9.47 3.89 -3.81
N LEU A 36 -8.25 4.36 -3.50
CA LEU A 36 -7.02 3.56 -3.55
C LEU A 36 -6.15 3.82 -2.31
N MET A 37 -6.13 2.84 -1.42
CA MET A 37 -5.30 2.84 -0.21
C MET A 37 -3.95 2.19 -0.49
N LYS A 38 -2.87 2.80 0.02
CA LYS A 38 -1.50 2.30 -0.13
C LYS A 38 -0.75 2.35 1.21
N PRO A 39 0.37 1.62 1.37
CA PRO A 39 1.13 1.63 2.61
C PRO A 39 1.68 3.03 2.92
N TYR A 40 1.94 3.29 4.21
CA TYR A 40 2.82 4.38 4.61
C TYR A 40 4.21 4.11 4.06
N ALA A 41 4.86 5.14 3.50
CA ALA A 41 6.23 5.02 3.04
C ALA A 41 7.16 4.61 4.18
N PHE A 42 8.09 3.71 3.87
CA PHE A 42 9.06 3.21 4.83
C PHE A 42 9.85 4.35 5.47
N SER A 43 9.77 4.45 6.79
CA SER A 43 10.54 5.37 7.60
C SER A 43 10.87 4.72 8.94
N LEU A 44 12.05 5.07 9.49
CA LEU A 44 12.44 4.67 10.84
C LEU A 44 11.51 5.28 11.91
N THR A 45 10.78 6.33 11.56
CA THR A 45 9.86 7.07 12.44
C THR A 45 8.41 6.61 12.34
N LEU A 46 8.11 5.51 11.63
CA LEU A 46 6.74 4.99 11.59
C LEU A 46 6.29 4.55 12.97
N THR A 47 5.09 5.01 13.36
CA THR A 47 4.45 4.57 14.60
C THR A 47 4.08 3.09 14.52
N GLU A 48 3.92 2.43 15.67
CA GLU A 48 3.51 1.02 15.71
C GLU A 48 2.16 0.79 15.01
N THR A 49 1.23 1.74 15.12
CA THR A 49 -0.06 1.67 14.44
C THR A 49 0.10 1.71 12.92
N GLN A 50 0.99 2.57 12.39
CA GLN A 50 1.29 2.63 10.96
C GLN A 50 1.99 1.35 10.46
N LYS A 51 2.90 0.78 11.25
CA LYS A 51 3.53 -0.52 10.94
C LYS A 51 2.50 -1.64 10.88
N LEU A 52 1.56 -1.69 11.84
CA LEU A 52 0.46 -2.65 11.84
C LEU A 52 -0.42 -2.53 10.59
N TYR A 53 -0.77 -1.30 10.20
CA TYR A 53 -1.50 -1.04 8.96
C TYR A 53 -0.73 -1.55 7.73
N ASN A 54 0.55 -1.22 7.58
CA ASN A 54 1.38 -1.70 6.48
C ASN A 54 1.48 -3.23 6.44
N TYR A 55 1.57 -3.87 7.61
CA TYR A 55 1.57 -5.33 7.73
C TYR A 55 0.25 -5.94 7.25
N LYS A 56 -0.90 -5.38 7.67
CA LYS A 56 -2.21 -5.84 7.22
C LYS A 56 -2.40 -5.67 5.72
N LEU A 57 -2.05 -4.51 5.16
CA LEU A 57 -2.10 -4.28 3.71
C LEU A 57 -1.25 -5.30 2.95
N SER A 58 -0.03 -5.56 3.44
CA SER A 58 0.85 -6.58 2.85
C SER A 58 0.25 -7.98 2.96
N LYS A 59 -0.43 -8.31 4.07
CA LYS A 59 -1.16 -9.58 4.21
C LYS A 59 -2.30 -9.72 3.21
N CYS A 60 -3.06 -8.65 2.96
CA CYS A 60 -4.10 -8.63 1.95
C CYS A 60 -3.52 -8.81 0.53
N ARG A 61 -2.41 -8.13 0.22
CA ARG A 61 -1.72 -8.25 -1.09
C ARG A 61 -1.18 -9.66 -1.34
N ARG A 62 -0.63 -10.31 -0.32
CA ARG A 62 -0.15 -11.71 -0.43
C ARG A 62 -1.21 -12.67 -0.96
N VAL A 63 -2.49 -12.45 -0.67
CA VAL A 63 -3.58 -13.29 -1.18
C VAL A 63 -3.65 -13.23 -2.70
N VAL A 64 -3.64 -12.02 -3.27
CA VAL A 64 -3.70 -11.84 -4.73
C VAL A 64 -2.39 -12.24 -5.39
N GLU A 65 -1.25 -11.95 -4.77
CA GLU A 65 0.08 -12.35 -5.24
C GLU A 65 0.18 -13.88 -5.34
N ASN A 66 -0.28 -14.61 -4.32
CA ASN A 66 -0.32 -16.07 -4.31
C ASN A 66 -1.24 -16.61 -5.41
N ALA A 67 -2.44 -16.03 -5.57
CA ALA A 67 -3.37 -16.44 -6.62
C ALA A 67 -2.74 -16.28 -8.03
N PHE A 68 -2.10 -15.15 -8.30
CA PHE A 68 -1.39 -14.94 -9.56
C PHE A 68 -0.10 -15.76 -9.67
N GLY A 69 0.56 -16.07 -8.57
CA GLY A 69 1.67 -17.03 -8.49
C GLY A 69 1.22 -18.42 -8.96
N HIS A 70 0.11 -18.91 -8.42
CA HIS A 70 -0.50 -20.18 -8.80
C HIS A 70 -0.92 -20.19 -10.27
N LEU A 71 -1.53 -19.10 -10.75
CA LEU A 71 -1.88 -18.94 -12.17
C LEU A 71 -0.65 -19.04 -13.07
N LYS A 72 0.44 -18.34 -12.73
CA LYS A 72 1.70 -18.37 -13.48
C LYS A 72 2.38 -19.74 -13.43
N ALA A 73 2.33 -20.44 -12.31
CA ALA A 73 2.88 -21.79 -12.16
C ALA A 73 2.15 -22.78 -13.08
N ARG A 74 0.81 -22.72 -13.03
CA ARG A 74 -0.09 -23.58 -13.81
C ARG A 74 0.04 -23.30 -15.30
N PHE A 75 -0.03 -22.03 -15.70
CA PHE A 75 0.08 -21.58 -17.10
C PHE A 75 1.42 -20.89 -17.33
N ARG A 76 2.50 -21.67 -17.36
CA ARG A 76 3.90 -21.20 -17.44
C ARG A 76 4.17 -20.14 -18.51
N ARG A 77 3.43 -20.13 -19.63
CA ARG A 77 3.56 -19.11 -20.67
C ARG A 77 3.12 -17.73 -20.21
N ILE A 78 2.09 -17.64 -19.36
CA ILE A 78 1.69 -16.36 -18.74
C ILE A 78 2.83 -15.78 -17.91
N GLY A 79 3.53 -16.62 -17.13
CA GLY A 79 4.65 -16.18 -16.28
C GLY A 79 5.97 -15.92 -17.01
N LYS A 80 6.20 -16.55 -18.16
CA LYS A 80 7.45 -16.42 -18.95
C LYS A 80 7.37 -15.42 -20.10
N GLY A 81 6.21 -14.82 -20.32
CA GLY A 81 5.94 -13.96 -21.46
C GLY A 81 5.10 -14.67 -22.54
N LEU A 82 4.20 -13.88 -23.12
CA LEU A 82 3.31 -14.31 -24.20
C LEU A 82 3.92 -13.91 -25.54
N ASP A 83 4.13 -14.88 -26.42
CA ASP A 83 4.52 -14.64 -27.82
C ASP A 83 3.28 -14.42 -28.69
N ASN A 84 2.53 -13.36 -28.36
CA ASN A 84 1.26 -13.00 -29.01
C ASN A 84 1.19 -11.48 -29.22
N LYS A 85 0.20 -11.02 -29.98
CA LYS A 85 -0.04 -9.58 -30.15
C LYS A 85 -0.44 -8.97 -28.79
N ILE A 86 0.05 -7.75 -28.51
CA ILE A 86 -0.25 -7.02 -27.26
C ILE A 86 -1.76 -6.93 -26.99
N GLY A 87 -2.57 -6.73 -28.04
CA GLY A 87 -4.03 -6.67 -27.92
C GLY A 87 -4.72 -7.99 -27.54
N GLU A 88 -4.04 -9.13 -27.75
CA GLU A 88 -4.57 -10.46 -27.40
C GLU A 88 -4.24 -10.85 -25.96
N ALA A 89 -3.19 -10.26 -25.37
CA ALA A 89 -2.76 -10.55 -24.01
C ALA A 89 -3.90 -10.42 -22.97
N PRO A 90 -4.73 -9.36 -22.95
CA PRO A 90 -5.84 -9.27 -22.00
C PRO A 90 -6.85 -10.41 -22.11
N VAL A 91 -7.11 -10.90 -23.33
CA VAL A 91 -8.03 -12.01 -23.57
C VAL A 91 -7.44 -13.31 -23.02
N ILE A 92 -6.16 -13.56 -23.29
CA ILE A 92 -5.44 -14.74 -22.80
C ILE A 92 -5.38 -14.75 -21.28
N ILE A 93 -5.07 -13.61 -20.66
CA ILE A 93 -5.03 -13.49 -19.20
C ILE A 93 -6.41 -13.75 -18.59
N ARG A 94 -7.48 -13.16 -19.14
CA ARG A 94 -8.85 -13.42 -18.65
C ARG A 94 -9.24 -14.90 -18.78
N ALA A 95 -8.99 -15.51 -19.93
CA ALA A 95 -9.23 -16.94 -20.14
C ALA A 95 -8.43 -17.81 -19.15
N GLY A 96 -7.16 -17.45 -18.89
CA GLY A 96 -6.33 -18.08 -17.87
C GLY A 96 -6.95 -17.99 -16.48
N CYS A 97 -7.42 -16.81 -16.05
CA CYS A 97 -8.08 -16.63 -14.76
C CYS A 97 -9.35 -17.50 -14.64
N VAL A 98 -10.21 -17.50 -15.66
CA VAL A 98 -11.44 -18.32 -15.66
C VAL A 98 -11.10 -19.81 -15.56
N LEU A 99 -10.17 -20.29 -16.37
CA LEU A 99 -9.76 -21.69 -16.35
C LEU A 99 -9.08 -22.08 -15.03
N HIS A 100 -8.27 -21.19 -14.45
CA HIS A 100 -7.66 -21.41 -13.15
C HIS A 100 -8.71 -21.57 -12.04
N ASN A 101 -9.70 -20.70 -12.01
CA ASN A 101 -10.77 -20.75 -11.01
C ASN A 101 -11.57 -22.05 -11.14
N PHE A 102 -11.94 -22.43 -12.37
CA PHE A 102 -12.62 -23.70 -12.64
C PHE A 102 -11.80 -24.90 -12.14
N LEU A 103 -10.50 -24.93 -12.43
CA LEU A 103 -9.62 -26.02 -12.00
C LEU A 103 -9.49 -26.09 -10.47
N ASN A 104 -9.41 -24.94 -9.80
CA ASN A 104 -9.39 -24.88 -8.34
C ASN A 104 -10.71 -25.39 -7.73
N GLU A 105 -11.86 -25.05 -8.32
CA GLU A 105 -13.17 -25.57 -7.88
C GLU A 105 -13.27 -27.09 -8.03
N THR A 106 -12.60 -27.66 -9.03
CA THR A 106 -12.50 -29.12 -9.23
C THR A 106 -11.40 -29.80 -8.42
N ASN A 107 -10.72 -29.08 -7.50
CA ASN A 107 -9.58 -29.56 -6.71
C ASN A 107 -8.41 -30.12 -7.55
N ASP A 108 -8.17 -29.54 -8.73
CA ASP A 108 -7.04 -29.93 -9.57
C ASP A 108 -5.70 -29.45 -9.00
N ILE A 109 -4.74 -30.37 -8.90
CA ILE A 109 -3.47 -30.15 -8.20
C ILE A 109 -2.46 -29.43 -9.09
N ILE A 110 -1.89 -28.34 -8.58
CA ILE A 110 -0.74 -27.68 -9.20
C ILE A 110 0.52 -28.45 -8.81
N ASN A 111 1.37 -28.75 -9.79
CA ASN A 111 2.63 -29.41 -9.51
C ASN A 111 3.57 -28.48 -8.72
N GLU A 112 3.93 -28.93 -7.51
CA GLU A 112 4.65 -28.18 -6.47
C GLU A 112 6.01 -27.66 -6.94
N MET A 113 6.72 -28.41 -7.80
CA MET A 113 7.99 -27.99 -8.37
C MET A 113 7.86 -26.71 -9.21
N TRP A 114 6.70 -26.45 -9.80
CA TRP A 114 6.45 -25.19 -10.52
C TRP A 114 6.16 -24.03 -9.58
N LEU A 115 5.60 -24.32 -8.41
CA LEU A 115 5.30 -23.32 -7.39
C LEU A 115 6.59 -22.85 -6.70
N GLU A 116 7.43 -23.80 -6.27
CA GLU A 116 8.74 -23.54 -5.65
C GLU A 116 9.61 -22.64 -6.54
N ARG A 117 9.61 -22.88 -7.86
CA ARG A 117 10.36 -22.04 -8.82
C ARG A 117 9.93 -20.57 -8.82
N LEU A 118 8.66 -20.27 -8.51
CA LEU A 118 8.15 -18.89 -8.47
C LEU A 118 8.37 -18.22 -7.12
N GLU A 119 8.38 -18.99 -6.03
CA GLU A 119 8.68 -18.49 -4.68
C GLU A 119 10.12 -17.98 -4.59
N VAL A 120 11.07 -18.70 -5.19
CA VAL A 120 12.49 -18.30 -5.26
C VAL A 120 12.68 -16.93 -5.95
N SER A 121 11.85 -16.60 -6.94
CA SER A 121 11.91 -15.31 -7.64
C SER A 121 11.21 -14.17 -6.88
N SER A 122 10.34 -14.48 -5.92
CA SER A 122 9.53 -13.47 -5.20
C SER A 122 10.21 -12.95 -3.94
N ASN A 123 11.25 -13.64 -3.44
CA ASN A 123 11.97 -13.28 -2.21
C ASN A 123 12.95 -12.09 -2.34
N CYS A 124 13.01 -11.43 -3.50
CA CYS A 124 13.96 -10.36 -3.77
C CYS A 124 13.31 -9.06 -4.25
N GLU A 125 12.19 -8.64 -3.66
CA GLU A 125 11.63 -7.31 -3.94
C GLU A 125 11.16 -6.64 -2.64
N ASN A 126 12.13 -6.18 -1.84
CA ASN A 126 11.86 -5.03 -0.99
C ASN A 126 11.82 -3.82 -1.92
N ALA A 127 10.65 -3.52 -2.49
CA ALA A 127 10.47 -2.33 -3.30
C ALA A 127 10.93 -1.12 -2.48
N THR A 128 11.89 -0.35 -3.02
CA THR A 128 12.17 0.99 -2.51
C THR A 128 10.90 1.80 -2.69
N GLU A 129 10.16 2.01 -1.60
CA GLU A 129 8.92 2.78 -1.61
C GLU A 129 9.25 4.24 -1.94
N ASN A 130 9.03 4.64 -3.20
CA ASN A 130 9.14 6.03 -3.62
C ASN A 130 7.90 6.80 -3.13
N VAL A 131 8.12 7.91 -2.42
CA VAL A 131 7.05 8.88 -2.12
C VAL A 131 6.66 9.56 -3.43
N ILE A 132 5.40 9.44 -3.84
CA ILE A 132 4.89 10.16 -5.01
C ILE A 132 4.60 11.60 -4.59
N ILE A 133 5.28 12.55 -5.22
CA ILE A 133 5.08 13.98 -5.01
C ILE A 133 3.62 14.33 -5.37
N GLY A 134 2.83 14.75 -4.38
CA GLY A 134 1.43 15.15 -4.57
C GLY A 134 0.36 14.26 -3.93
N ASP A 135 0.74 13.28 -3.11
CA ASP A 135 -0.19 12.42 -2.33
C ASP A 135 -0.85 13.12 -1.12
N ASN A 136 -1.07 14.43 -1.18
CA ASN A 136 -1.75 15.18 -0.12
C ASN A 136 -3.26 15.20 -0.37
N GLU A 137 -3.94 14.09 -0.10
CA GLU A 137 -5.41 14.01 -0.11
C GLU A 137 -5.95 13.85 1.33
N PRO A 138 -6.44 14.93 1.97
CA PRO A 138 -6.83 14.91 3.38
C PRO A 138 -7.94 13.91 3.70
N LEU A 139 -8.87 13.69 2.75
CA LEU A 139 -9.97 12.76 2.95
C LEU A 139 -9.49 11.30 2.89
N ALA A 140 -8.59 10.98 1.97
CA ALA A 140 -7.95 9.67 1.89
C ALA A 140 -7.14 9.39 3.16
N GLU A 141 -6.45 10.41 3.71
CA GLU A 141 -5.71 10.27 4.95
C GLU A 141 -6.62 9.95 6.14
N ARG A 142 -7.78 10.60 6.24
CA ARG A 142 -8.76 10.30 7.31
C ARG A 142 -9.25 8.86 7.25
N ILE A 143 -9.49 8.33 6.05
CA ILE A 143 -9.85 6.93 5.84
C ILE A 143 -8.71 6.02 6.34
N ARG A 144 -7.48 6.31 5.93
CA ARG A 144 -6.29 5.55 6.33
C ARG A 144 -6.08 5.56 7.85
N GLN A 145 -6.23 6.71 8.48
CA GLN A 145 -6.15 6.85 9.94
C GLN A 145 -7.27 6.09 10.66
N GLY A 146 -8.51 6.14 10.15
CA GLY A 146 -9.61 5.36 10.69
C GLY A 146 -9.36 3.84 10.63
N LEU A 147 -8.77 3.36 9.52
CA LEU A 147 -8.33 1.96 9.40
C LEU A 147 -7.20 1.62 10.38
N CYS A 148 -6.22 2.50 10.54
CA CYS A 148 -5.14 2.36 11.51
C CYS A 148 -5.68 2.18 12.94
N ASN A 149 -6.59 3.06 13.35
CA ASN A 149 -7.19 3.02 14.67
C ASN A 149 -8.02 1.76 14.85
N HIS A 150 -8.85 1.40 13.87
CA HIS A 150 -9.64 0.18 13.91
C HIS A 150 -8.77 -1.07 14.08
N PHE A 151 -7.69 -1.20 13.31
CA PHE A 151 -6.78 -2.34 13.43
C PHE A 151 -6.07 -2.39 14.78
N ARG A 152 -5.78 -1.24 15.39
CA ARG A 152 -5.23 -1.17 16.75
C ARG A 152 -6.25 -1.66 17.77
N THR A 153 -7.48 -1.16 17.72
CA THR A 153 -8.57 -1.56 18.64
C THR A 153 -8.87 -3.05 18.54
N GLU A 154 -8.85 -3.62 17.34
CA GLU A 154 -9.02 -5.07 17.15
C GLU A 154 -7.98 -5.93 17.87
N ILE A 155 -6.75 -5.42 18.04
CA ILE A 155 -5.64 -6.18 18.65
C ILE A 155 -5.53 -5.92 20.15
N PHE A 156 -5.73 -4.67 20.59
CA PHE A 156 -5.42 -4.24 21.96
C PHE A 156 -6.67 -3.90 22.81
N GLY A 157 -7.87 -3.86 22.22
CA GLY A 157 -9.10 -3.40 22.90
C GLY A 157 -9.12 -1.89 23.14
N ASP A 158 -10.23 -1.36 23.67
CA ASP A 158 -10.47 0.08 23.99
C ASP A 158 -9.62 0.59 25.17
N GLY A 159 -8.35 0.19 25.25
CA GLY A 159 -7.42 0.74 26.23
C GLY A 159 -6.98 2.13 25.80
N ASP A 160 -7.44 3.15 26.55
CA ASP A 160 -6.90 4.51 26.55
C ASP A 160 -5.37 4.46 26.58
N GLY A 161 -4.75 4.64 25.41
CA GLY A 161 -3.31 4.69 25.24
C GLY A 161 -2.92 6.13 24.97
N ASP A 162 -2.32 6.74 25.99
CA ASP A 162 -1.90 8.13 26.05
C ASP A 162 -1.33 8.66 24.73
N ASP A 163 -1.86 9.82 24.34
CA ASP A 163 -1.33 10.77 23.37
C ASP A 163 0.14 11.04 23.71
N ASP A 164 1.07 10.48 22.93
CA ASP A 164 2.46 10.87 22.94
C ASP A 164 2.56 12.24 22.24
N GLY A 165 2.19 13.26 23.00
CA GLY A 165 2.23 14.66 22.63
C GLY A 165 3.56 15.01 21.97
N SER A 166 3.52 15.22 20.67
CA SER A 166 4.58 15.91 19.93
C SER A 166 4.50 17.40 20.23
N GLY A 167 5.01 17.77 21.40
CA GLY A 167 5.26 19.15 21.79
C GLY A 167 6.69 19.56 21.44
N ASP A 168 6.91 20.03 20.21
CA ASP A 168 8.13 20.78 19.88
C ASP A 168 7.84 22.28 19.98
N GLY A 169 7.85 22.77 21.22
CA GLY A 169 7.96 24.19 21.51
C GLY A 169 9.42 24.61 21.44
N VAL A 170 9.84 25.22 20.32
CA VAL A 170 11.10 25.96 20.26
C VAL A 170 10.79 27.45 20.43
N GLY A 171 10.68 27.86 21.69
CA GLY A 171 10.76 29.25 22.10
C GLY A 171 12.21 29.61 22.40
N SER A 172 12.77 30.56 21.68
CA SER A 172 13.92 31.36 22.12
C SER A 172 13.74 32.75 21.55
N GLY A 173 13.31 33.66 22.43
CA GLY A 173 13.22 35.09 22.17
C GLY A 173 14.58 35.77 22.23
N ASP A 174 14.63 36.90 21.52
CA ASP A 174 15.31 38.17 21.80
C ASP A 174 16.80 38.10 22.22
N GLY A 175 17.77 38.65 21.50
CA GLY A 175 17.78 39.89 20.74
C GLY A 175 18.67 40.89 21.47
N ASP A 176 19.88 41.16 20.96
CA ASP A 176 20.54 42.46 21.14
C ASP A 176 21.60 42.75 20.07
N ASP A 177 21.71 44.04 19.84
CA ASP A 177 22.41 44.79 18.81
C ASP A 177 23.83 45.11 19.29
N SER A 178 24.83 44.98 18.42
CA SER A 178 25.93 45.96 18.39
C SER A 178 26.81 45.81 17.15
N SER A 179 26.90 46.95 16.50
CA SER A 179 27.65 47.33 15.31
C SER A 179 29.19 47.28 15.41
N ILE A 180 29.78 47.45 14.22
CA ILE A 180 31.11 48.04 13.87
C ILE A 180 32.23 47.03 13.58
N GLY A 181 32.84 47.15 12.38
CA GLY A 181 34.21 46.68 12.17
C GLY A 181 34.60 46.38 10.72
N ALA A 182 34.88 47.42 9.94
CA ALA A 182 35.47 47.29 8.61
C ALA A 182 36.94 46.83 8.67
N SER A 183 37.31 45.87 7.82
CA SER A 183 38.57 45.77 7.04
C SER A 183 38.50 44.41 6.30
N GLY A 184 38.70 44.28 5.00
CA GLY A 184 39.71 44.94 4.18
C GLY A 184 40.89 43.99 4.02
N ILE A 185 40.80 42.99 3.13
CA ILE A 185 41.99 42.32 2.56
C ILE A 185 41.70 42.03 1.07
N PRO A 186 42.45 42.65 0.15
CA PRO A 186 42.50 42.25 -1.25
C PRO A 186 43.68 41.31 -1.55
N THR A 187 43.61 40.76 -2.78
CA THR A 187 44.52 39.90 -3.55
C THR A 187 44.60 38.43 -3.19
#